data_AF-A0A0S8FJ10-F1
#
_entry.id   AF-A0A0S8FJ10-F1
#
_cell.length_a   1.000
_cell.length_b   1.000
_cell.length_c   1.000
_cell.angle_alpha   90.00
_cell.angle_beta   90.00
_cell.angle_gamma   90.00
#
_symmetry.space_group_name_H-M   'P 1'
#
loop_
_entity.id
_entity.type
_entity.pdbx_description
1 polymer ?
#
loop_
_entity_poly.entity_id
_entity_poly.type
_entity_poly.pdbx_seq_one_letter_code
_entity_poly.pdbx_strand_id
1 'polypeptide(L)'
;MNDQRRPSSVRRWCLPWVLGVILGFARPASAGPVTDWFDKDLMPWLTEQLVTHPRFRGEPIRVAAFDGEQEDAMPDELSANLVSRLQGRLAEGSRVRLAWRPPAPDWNLPAPPLKAFCRPAEEAYVVAIEARRIRDSAATVRVRVLDVSERQWVPGLLREWQGRPGTDELSRLGEARRRDDLAGHRELPFESGQEDLLAARAAEALGCALMAHPAEDLRLWYDPEEETGANRKVARLVPQYLARAGVLRVASDRAEANLVMAMESQVLDPLTRQLWVALEPASPDPDLPSVRTSVYVRPDTPVPSPADERAGTAVAVDSPREIRAVMLSDECEGAGCGGDRETRLLQVSAPGFRHVEILALTGQGALFRLDPAGCSRASRRAPADSVQVRLKTDQRDLMTIFVVAGRTAKAAETLAGELSSIPEACGATGLRGAALRGRLVTVQRRLAVYGNDIRWRRIAVAEPISRMHLAGATER
;
A
#
# COMPACT_ATOMS: atom_id res chain seq x y z
N MET A 1 -58.43 -32.19 63.50
CA MET A 1 -58.69 -31.23 64.59
C MET A 1 -57.35 -30.58 64.93
N ASN A 2 -57.26 -29.26 64.72
CA ASN A 2 -56.27 -28.26 65.17
C ASN A 2 -54.87 -28.73 65.61
N ASP A 3 -53.81 -28.37 64.90
CA ASP A 3 -53.12 -27.06 64.94
C ASP A 3 -52.36 -26.84 66.26
N GLN A 4 -51.02 -26.86 66.21
CA GLN A 4 -50.18 -25.72 66.63
C GLN A 4 -48.66 -25.98 66.53
N ARG A 5 -48.02 -25.11 65.74
CA ARG A 5 -46.80 -24.32 65.99
C ARG A 5 -45.40 -24.98 66.00
N ARG A 6 -44.64 -24.54 64.99
CA ARG A 6 -43.16 -24.35 64.85
C ARG A 6 -42.51 -23.63 66.07
N PRO A 7 -41.18 -23.41 66.16
CA PRO A 7 -40.09 -23.65 65.20
C PRO A 7 -38.79 -24.28 65.79
N SER A 8 -37.97 -24.91 64.96
CA SER A 8 -36.54 -25.02 65.25
C SER A 8 -35.70 -24.72 64.01
N SER A 9 -34.64 -23.97 64.27
CA SER A 9 -33.75 -23.26 63.36
C SER A 9 -33.08 -24.14 62.29
N VAL A 10 -33.27 -23.78 61.02
CA VAL A 10 -32.40 -24.23 59.92
C VAL A 10 -31.24 -23.26 59.84
N ARG A 11 -30.07 -23.69 60.33
CA ARG A 11 -28.80 -22.97 60.19
C ARG A 11 -28.37 -23.03 58.72
N ARG A 12 -28.40 -21.87 58.06
CA ARG A 12 -27.70 -21.61 56.79
C ARG A 12 -26.22 -21.94 56.97
N TRP A 13 -25.68 -22.83 56.13
CA TRP A 13 -24.24 -22.92 55.90
C TRP A 13 -23.94 -22.39 54.51
N CYS A 14 -23.12 -21.36 54.50
CA CYS A 14 -22.61 -20.68 53.32
C CYS A 14 -21.74 -21.62 52.48
N LEU A 15 -21.83 -21.45 51.15
CA LEU A 15 -20.81 -21.84 50.19
C LEU A 15 -19.42 -21.34 50.63
N PRO A 16 -18.38 -22.07 50.21
CA PRO A 16 -17.32 -21.40 49.49
C PRO A 16 -17.08 -22.07 48.14
N TRP A 17 -17.24 -21.28 47.09
CA TRP A 17 -16.39 -21.33 45.92
C TRP A 17 -14.94 -21.14 46.35
N VAL A 18 -13.97 -21.75 45.65
CA VAL A 18 -12.78 -21.08 45.09
C VAL A 18 -11.85 -22.09 44.41
N LEU A 19 -11.67 -21.85 43.11
CA LEU A 19 -10.51 -22.07 42.25
C LEU A 19 -9.66 -23.34 42.40
N GLY A 20 -9.83 -24.25 41.44
CA GLY A 20 -8.83 -25.25 41.06
C GLY A 20 -8.73 -25.37 39.55
N VAL A 21 -8.51 -24.25 38.84
CA VAL A 21 -8.40 -24.22 37.37
C VAL A 21 -7.34 -23.20 36.96
N ILE A 22 -6.26 -23.74 36.36
CA ILE A 22 -5.27 -23.09 35.48
C ILE A 22 -4.41 -21.97 36.09
N LEU A 23 -3.25 -22.36 36.62
CA LEU A 23 -2.02 -21.55 36.56
C LEU A 23 -0.91 -22.40 35.95
N GLY A 24 -1.03 -22.65 34.64
CA GLY A 24 0.02 -23.21 33.79
C GLY A 24 0.59 -22.17 32.82
N PHE A 25 0.48 -20.88 33.13
CA PHE A 25 0.99 -19.78 32.30
C PHE A 25 1.71 -18.73 33.15
N ALA A 26 2.94 -19.04 33.54
CA ALA A 26 4.00 -18.07 33.78
C ALA A 26 5.32 -18.84 33.85
N ARG A 27 5.98 -19.06 32.70
CA ARG A 27 7.41 -19.31 32.74
C ARG A 27 8.04 -17.97 33.14
N PRO A 28 8.70 -17.88 34.32
CA PRO A 28 9.23 -16.63 34.83
C PRO A 28 10.38 -16.15 33.94
N ALA A 29 10.62 -14.83 33.99
CA ALA A 29 11.68 -14.10 33.32
C ALA A 29 12.95 -14.95 33.15
N SER A 30 13.31 -15.16 31.89
CA SER A 30 14.54 -15.80 31.47
C SER A 30 15.74 -15.07 32.08
N ALA A 31 16.34 -15.69 33.10
CA ALA A 31 17.49 -15.18 33.83
C ALA A 31 18.78 -15.41 33.02
N GLY A 32 18.99 -14.60 31.99
CA GLY A 32 20.22 -14.65 31.19
C GLY A 32 20.14 -13.74 29.96
N PRO A 33 21.28 -13.47 29.30
CA PRO A 33 21.33 -12.67 28.07
C PRO A 33 20.34 -13.17 27.01
N VAL A 34 19.90 -12.27 26.14
CA VAL A 34 18.96 -12.59 25.05
C VAL A 34 19.54 -13.71 24.17
N THR A 35 20.83 -13.61 23.86
CA THR A 35 21.54 -14.56 23.00
C THR A 35 21.56 -15.97 23.58
N ASP A 36 21.68 -16.08 24.91
CA ASP A 36 21.71 -17.37 25.61
C ASP A 36 20.35 -18.07 25.54
N TRP A 37 19.27 -17.33 25.78
CA TRP A 37 17.92 -17.84 25.59
C TRP A 37 17.64 -18.21 24.14
N PHE A 38 18.11 -17.37 23.20
CA PHE A 38 17.93 -17.62 21.78
C PHE A 38 18.52 -18.97 21.38
N ASP A 39 19.77 -19.24 21.76
CA ASP A 39 20.45 -20.49 21.38
C ASP A 39 19.94 -21.72 22.15
N LYS A 40 19.63 -21.58 23.44
CA LYS A 40 19.32 -22.71 24.33
C LYS A 40 17.84 -23.09 24.38
N ASP A 41 16.94 -22.14 24.11
CA ASP A 41 15.49 -22.34 24.23
C ASP A 41 14.77 -22.10 22.89
N LEU A 42 14.91 -20.90 22.33
CA LEU A 42 14.18 -20.54 21.11
C LEU A 42 14.56 -21.41 19.92
N MET A 43 15.86 -21.55 19.63
CA MET A 43 16.36 -22.26 18.45
C MET A 43 15.93 -23.73 18.40
N PRO A 44 16.12 -24.54 19.46
CA PRO A 44 15.65 -25.93 19.48
C PRO A 44 14.14 -26.02 19.34
N TRP A 45 13.39 -25.22 20.10
CA TRP A 45 11.93 -25.24 20.06
C TRP A 45 11.40 -24.89 18.67
N LEU A 46 11.88 -23.80 18.07
CA LEU A 46 11.40 -23.35 16.78
C LEU A 46 11.73 -24.36 15.69
N THR A 47 12.96 -24.90 15.68
CA THR A 47 13.36 -25.92 14.71
C THR A 47 12.47 -27.16 14.82
N GLU A 48 12.16 -27.60 16.04
CA GLU A 48 11.22 -28.71 16.26
C GLU A 48 9.85 -28.39 15.69
N GLN A 49 9.29 -27.20 15.96
CA GLN A 49 7.99 -26.79 15.40
C GLN A 49 8.02 -26.81 13.86
N LEU A 50 9.02 -26.18 13.24
CA LEU A 50 9.08 -26.03 11.79
C LEU A 50 9.32 -27.35 11.04
N VAL A 51 10.00 -28.31 11.65
CA VAL A 51 10.31 -29.61 11.01
C VAL A 51 9.22 -30.65 11.28
N THR A 52 8.70 -30.70 12.51
CA THR A 52 7.81 -31.80 12.94
C THR A 52 6.34 -31.47 12.71
N HIS A 53 5.93 -30.21 12.85
CA HIS A 53 4.52 -29.85 12.78
C HIS A 53 3.98 -29.98 11.35
N PRO A 54 2.84 -30.67 11.12
CA PRO A 54 2.30 -30.89 9.77
C PRO A 54 2.08 -29.61 8.97
N ARG A 55 1.70 -28.51 9.65
CA ARG A 55 1.48 -27.20 9.04
C ARG A 55 2.73 -26.57 8.42
N PHE A 56 3.92 -26.87 8.94
CA PHE A 56 5.17 -26.21 8.51
C PHE A 56 6.11 -27.11 7.73
N ARG A 57 5.91 -28.43 7.83
CA ARG A 57 6.85 -29.41 7.27
C ARG A 57 6.94 -29.28 5.75
N GLY A 58 8.13 -28.92 5.27
CA GLY A 58 8.42 -28.76 3.84
C GLY A 58 7.97 -27.43 3.24
N GLU A 59 7.31 -26.60 4.04
CA GLU A 59 6.84 -25.29 3.62
C GLU A 59 8.00 -24.28 3.61
N PRO A 60 8.02 -23.36 2.62
CA PRO A 60 9.00 -22.29 2.55
C PRO A 60 8.79 -21.25 3.66
N ILE A 61 9.81 -21.07 4.50
CA ILE A 61 9.78 -20.19 5.67
C ILE A 61 10.79 -19.06 5.51
N ARG A 62 10.35 -17.82 5.71
CA ARG A 62 11.24 -16.65 5.85
C ARG A 62 11.38 -16.26 7.31
N VAL A 63 12.48 -15.59 7.63
CA VAL A 63 12.68 -14.91 8.91
C VAL A 63 12.82 -13.42 8.68
N ALA A 64 12.17 -12.60 9.50
CA ALA A 64 12.27 -11.14 9.42
C ALA A 64 12.10 -10.44 10.76
N ALA A 65 12.59 -9.21 10.82
CA ALA A 65 12.39 -8.31 11.94
C ALA A 65 11.04 -7.60 11.82
N PHE A 66 10.35 -7.37 12.93
CA PHE A 66 9.02 -6.76 12.97
C PHE A 66 8.94 -5.68 14.05
N ASP A 67 8.11 -4.66 13.80
CA ASP A 67 7.60 -3.72 14.80
C ASP A 67 6.07 -3.85 14.87
N GLY A 68 5.61 -4.56 15.90
CA GLY A 68 4.19 -4.85 16.07
C GLY A 68 3.66 -5.77 14.97
N GLU A 69 2.83 -5.24 14.08
CA GLU A 69 2.13 -6.02 13.04
C GLU A 69 2.78 -5.92 11.65
N GLN A 70 3.85 -5.14 11.51
CA GLN A 70 4.51 -4.89 10.23
C GLN A 70 5.96 -5.35 10.26
N GLU A 71 6.45 -5.84 9.12
CA GLU A 71 7.88 -6.09 8.95
C GLU A 71 8.62 -4.76 9.08
N ASP A 72 9.64 -4.74 9.93
CA ASP A 72 10.44 -3.54 10.19
C ASP A 72 11.57 -3.47 9.17
N ALA A 73 11.61 -2.35 8.44
CA ALA A 73 12.64 -2.06 7.45
C ALA A 73 13.90 -1.42 8.03
N MET A 74 13.80 -0.86 9.24
CA MET A 74 14.91 -0.28 9.99
C MET A 74 14.93 -0.82 11.42
N PRO A 75 14.99 -2.16 11.60
CA PRO A 75 14.99 -2.76 12.92
C PRO A 75 16.20 -2.32 13.73
N ASP A 76 16.08 -2.42 15.05
CA ASP A 76 17.25 -2.31 15.92
C ASP A 76 18.28 -3.41 15.57
N GLU A 77 19.55 -3.13 15.86
CA GLU A 77 20.65 -4.00 15.51
C GLU A 77 20.55 -5.35 16.23
N LEU A 78 19.93 -5.41 17.42
CA LEU A 78 19.70 -6.67 18.12
C LEU A 78 18.69 -7.53 17.34
N SER A 79 17.51 -7.00 16.97
CA SER A 79 16.53 -7.69 16.13
C SER A 79 17.13 -8.17 14.80
N ALA A 80 17.87 -7.31 14.10
CA ALA A 80 18.52 -7.66 12.83
C ALA A 80 19.57 -8.78 12.98
N ASN A 81 20.35 -8.75 14.06
CA ASN A 81 21.34 -9.79 14.35
C ASN A 81 20.66 -11.12 14.71
N LEU A 82 19.56 -11.10 15.47
CA LEU A 82 18.78 -12.31 15.79
C LEU A 82 18.15 -12.94 14.55
N VAL A 83 17.63 -12.13 13.62
CA VAL A 83 17.15 -12.59 12.30
C VAL A 83 18.26 -13.29 11.54
N SER A 84 19.41 -12.63 11.39
CA SER A 84 20.56 -13.17 10.65
C SER A 84 21.07 -14.48 11.28
N ARG A 85 21.12 -14.53 12.63
CA ARG A 85 21.51 -15.72 13.39
C ARG A 85 20.51 -16.86 13.19
N LEU A 86 19.20 -16.60 13.25
CA LEU A 86 18.17 -17.61 13.03
C LEU A 86 18.28 -18.17 11.61
N GLN A 87 18.37 -17.30 10.61
CA GLN A 87 18.50 -17.69 9.20
C GLN A 87 19.74 -18.57 8.98
N GLY A 88 20.91 -18.16 9.48
CA GLY A 88 22.14 -18.94 9.36
C GLY A 88 22.00 -20.32 10.00
N ARG A 89 21.45 -20.41 11.21
CA ARG A 89 21.25 -21.69 11.91
C ARG A 89 20.25 -22.61 11.20
N LEU A 90 19.16 -22.06 10.69
CA LEU A 90 18.19 -22.84 9.91
C LEU A 90 18.82 -23.33 8.60
N ALA A 91 19.66 -22.52 7.95
CA ALA A 91 20.34 -22.88 6.70
C ALA A 91 21.39 -23.99 6.90
N GLU A 92 22.17 -23.93 7.99
CA GLU A 92 23.33 -24.82 8.21
C GLU A 92 22.98 -26.22 8.72
N GLY A 93 21.78 -26.45 9.26
CA GLY A 93 21.53 -27.70 10.00
C GLY A 93 20.09 -28.20 10.05
N SER A 94 19.14 -27.54 9.39
CA SER A 94 17.72 -27.92 9.50
C SER A 94 17.14 -28.41 8.17
N ARG A 95 16.15 -29.33 8.25
CA ARG A 95 15.31 -29.72 7.10
C ARG A 95 14.27 -28.65 6.74
N VAL A 96 14.41 -27.44 7.28
CA VAL A 96 13.52 -26.31 7.00
C VAL A 96 13.84 -25.78 5.61
N ARG A 97 12.82 -25.63 4.79
CA ARG A 97 12.96 -24.99 3.49
C ARG A 97 12.93 -23.48 3.71
N LEU A 98 14.08 -22.83 3.65
CA LEU A 98 14.11 -21.38 3.74
C LEU A 98 13.56 -20.77 2.45
N ALA A 99 12.58 -19.88 2.59
CA ALA A 99 12.16 -19.00 1.52
C ALA A 99 13.31 -18.04 1.25
N TRP A 100 13.96 -18.21 0.09
CA TRP A 100 15.05 -17.34 -0.32
C TRP A 100 14.49 -15.98 -0.70
N ARG A 101 14.87 -14.92 0.02
CA ARG A 101 14.94 -13.58 -0.58
C ARG A 101 16.38 -13.35 -0.99
N PRO A 102 16.64 -12.89 -2.22
CA PRO A 102 17.99 -12.51 -2.59
C PRO A 102 18.50 -11.51 -1.53
N PRO A 103 19.71 -11.72 -0.98
CA PRO A 103 20.35 -10.66 -0.22
C PRO A 103 20.37 -9.42 -1.10
N ALA A 104 20.31 -8.24 -0.48
CA ALA A 104 20.50 -7.00 -1.22
C ALA A 104 21.69 -7.18 -2.15
N PRO A 105 21.54 -6.90 -3.46
CA PRO A 105 22.70 -6.80 -4.32
C PRO A 105 23.72 -5.93 -3.61
N ASP A 106 24.98 -6.38 -3.54
CA ASP A 106 26.03 -5.49 -3.07
C ASP A 106 26.08 -4.34 -4.08
N TRP A 107 25.53 -3.21 -3.64
CA TRP A 107 25.27 -2.04 -4.43
C TRP A 107 26.54 -1.34 -4.91
N ASN A 108 27.68 -1.65 -4.28
CA ASN A 108 29.00 -1.19 -4.71
C ASN A 108 29.63 -2.12 -5.74
N LEU A 109 29.04 -3.29 -6.00
CA LEU A 109 29.51 -4.25 -6.97
C LEU A 109 28.64 -4.20 -8.25
N PRO A 110 29.23 -4.54 -9.42
CA PRO A 110 28.46 -4.65 -10.65
C PRO A 110 27.26 -5.59 -10.45
N ALA A 111 26.07 -5.18 -10.92
CA ALA A 111 24.84 -5.97 -10.78
C ALA A 111 25.08 -7.45 -11.14
N PRO A 112 24.77 -8.40 -10.25
CA PRO A 112 25.06 -9.81 -10.47
C PRO A 112 24.09 -10.41 -11.52
N PRO A 113 24.47 -11.49 -12.21
CA PRO A 113 23.63 -12.09 -13.25
C PRO A 113 22.31 -12.62 -12.68
N LEU A 114 21.19 -12.18 -13.24
CA LEU A 114 19.83 -12.43 -12.74
C LEU A 114 19.46 -13.92 -12.63
N LYS A 115 20.05 -14.78 -13.47
CA LYS A 115 19.75 -16.23 -13.52
C LYS A 115 19.92 -16.94 -12.18
N ALA A 116 20.87 -16.53 -11.34
CA ALA A 116 21.14 -17.20 -10.07
C ALA A 116 20.08 -16.89 -8.99
N PHE A 117 19.31 -15.80 -9.13
CA PHE A 117 18.46 -15.26 -8.07
C PHE A 117 16.96 -15.49 -8.32
N CYS A 118 16.58 -15.88 -9.53
CA CYS A 118 15.18 -15.89 -9.98
C CYS A 118 14.34 -17.13 -9.63
N ARG A 119 14.72 -17.87 -8.58
CA ARG A 119 13.83 -18.89 -8.00
C ARG A 119 13.73 -18.74 -6.47
N PRO A 120 13.07 -17.70 -5.96
CA PRO A 120 12.59 -17.73 -4.60
C PRO A 120 11.45 -18.74 -4.50
N ALA A 121 11.49 -19.60 -3.48
CA ALA A 121 10.25 -20.25 -3.04
C ALA A 121 9.40 -19.14 -2.41
N GLU A 122 8.20 -18.88 -2.96
CA GLU A 122 7.26 -17.95 -2.33
C GLU A 122 7.04 -18.39 -0.88
N GLU A 123 7.18 -17.45 0.04
CA GLU A 123 7.05 -17.73 1.47
C GLU A 123 5.63 -18.13 1.84
N ALA A 124 5.48 -19.28 2.50
CA ALA A 124 4.22 -19.67 3.11
C ALA A 124 4.09 -19.08 4.53
N TYR A 125 5.22 -18.96 5.23
CA TYR A 125 5.29 -18.49 6.61
C TYR A 125 6.45 -17.51 6.84
N VAL A 126 6.22 -16.54 7.73
CA VAL A 126 7.26 -15.63 8.23
C VAL A 126 7.45 -15.82 9.73
N VAL A 127 8.66 -16.16 10.14
CA VAL A 127 9.08 -16.05 11.55
C VAL A 127 9.45 -14.60 11.81
N ALA A 128 8.57 -13.91 12.55
CA ALA A 128 8.76 -12.53 12.97
C ALA A 128 9.54 -12.47 14.28
N ILE A 129 10.61 -11.68 14.32
CA ILE A 129 11.41 -11.40 15.51
C ILE A 129 11.30 -9.91 15.83
N GLU A 130 11.06 -9.59 17.09
CA GLU A 130 10.88 -8.22 17.56
C GLU A 130 11.53 -8.05 18.93
N ALA A 131 12.51 -7.15 19.05
CA ALA A 131 13.06 -6.73 20.32
C ALA A 131 12.51 -5.34 20.71
N ARG A 132 12.13 -5.17 21.97
CA ARG A 132 11.68 -3.88 22.50
C ARG A 132 12.29 -3.61 23.86
N ARG A 133 12.74 -2.37 24.06
CA ARG A 133 13.15 -1.89 25.38
C ARG A 133 11.91 -1.67 26.25
N ILE A 134 12.00 -2.08 27.51
CA ILE A 134 11.04 -1.81 28.58
C ILE A 134 11.75 -0.94 29.63
N ARG A 135 11.04 -0.48 30.67
CA ARG A 135 11.61 0.31 31.77
C ARG A 135 12.82 -0.38 32.44
N ASP A 136 13.68 0.42 33.06
CA ASP A 136 14.78 -0.03 33.91
C ASP A 136 15.81 -0.94 33.23
N SER A 137 16.16 -0.62 31.98
CA SER A 137 17.10 -1.38 31.13
C SER A 137 16.68 -2.83 30.88
N ALA A 138 15.41 -3.16 31.12
CA ALA A 138 14.84 -4.43 30.70
C ALA A 138 14.46 -4.36 29.22
N ALA A 139 14.32 -5.52 28.60
CA ALA A 139 13.78 -5.64 27.25
C ALA A 139 12.92 -6.90 27.14
N THR A 140 12.12 -6.93 26.08
CA THR A 140 11.44 -8.14 25.60
C THR A 140 11.94 -8.48 24.22
N VAL A 141 12.03 -9.79 23.93
CA VAL A 141 12.18 -10.29 22.56
C VAL A 141 11.03 -11.25 22.30
N ARG A 142 10.26 -11.00 21.24
CA ARG A 142 9.13 -11.81 20.82
C ARG A 142 9.44 -12.47 19.50
N VAL A 143 9.06 -13.74 19.40
CA VAL A 143 9.11 -14.52 18.17
C VAL A 143 7.75 -15.10 17.89
N ARG A 144 7.17 -14.73 16.75
CA ARG A 144 5.85 -15.16 16.28
C ARG A 144 5.97 -15.75 14.88
N VAL A 145 4.99 -16.56 14.47
CA VAL A 145 4.92 -17.07 13.10
C VAL A 145 3.67 -16.51 12.43
N LEU A 146 3.84 -15.84 11.30
CA LEU A 146 2.78 -15.31 10.45
C LEU A 146 2.50 -16.30 9.32
N ASP A 147 1.24 -16.65 9.11
CA ASP A 147 0.79 -17.28 7.87
C ASP A 147 0.57 -16.20 6.81
N VAL A 148 1.30 -16.29 5.70
CA VAL A 148 1.29 -15.27 4.63
C VAL A 148 -0.04 -15.30 3.87
N SER A 149 -0.62 -16.49 3.71
CA SER A 149 -1.87 -16.68 2.96
C SER A 149 -3.08 -16.18 3.75
N GLU A 150 -3.13 -16.48 5.05
CA GLU A 150 -4.22 -16.08 5.94
C GLU A 150 -4.02 -14.65 6.50
N ARG A 151 -2.79 -14.10 6.39
CA ARG A 151 -2.37 -12.84 7.01
C ARG A 151 -2.65 -12.79 8.52
N GLN A 152 -2.43 -13.91 9.19
CA GLN A 152 -2.71 -14.09 10.61
C GLN A 152 -1.54 -14.75 11.33
N TRP A 153 -1.32 -14.32 12.57
CA TRP A 153 -0.39 -14.99 13.47
C TRP A 153 -0.91 -16.39 13.78
N VAL A 154 -0.06 -17.39 13.62
CA VAL A 154 -0.42 -18.78 13.90
C VAL A 154 -0.62 -18.93 15.41
N PRO A 155 -1.84 -19.27 15.88
CA PRO A 155 -2.12 -19.35 17.31
C PRO A 155 -1.21 -20.37 18.01
N GLY A 156 -0.72 -20.01 19.19
CA GLY A 156 0.13 -20.89 20.01
C GLY A 156 1.61 -20.95 19.58
N LEU A 157 2.00 -20.42 18.41
CA LEU A 157 3.40 -20.26 18.02
C LEU A 157 3.92 -18.86 18.35
N LEU A 158 4.07 -18.65 19.66
CA LEU A 158 4.73 -17.50 20.26
C LEU A 158 5.81 -17.99 21.23
N ARG A 159 6.97 -17.34 21.18
CA ARG A 159 7.95 -17.36 22.27
C ARG A 159 8.32 -15.95 22.64
N GLU A 160 8.49 -15.73 23.93
CA GLU A 160 8.84 -14.43 24.48
C GLU A 160 9.94 -14.61 25.52
N TRP A 161 10.97 -13.79 25.39
CA TRP A 161 11.97 -13.55 26.41
C TRP A 161 11.68 -12.20 27.03
N GLN A 162 11.81 -12.12 28.36
CA GLN A 162 11.79 -10.86 29.08
C GLN A 162 12.88 -10.91 30.14
N GLY A 163 13.75 -9.91 30.13
CA GLY A 163 14.88 -9.86 31.05
C GLY A 163 15.71 -8.59 30.88
N ARG A 164 16.90 -8.59 31.48
CA ARG A 164 17.90 -7.54 31.30
C ARG A 164 18.93 -8.01 30.29
N PRO A 165 19.03 -7.38 29.10
CA PRO A 165 20.07 -7.71 28.14
C PRO A 165 21.46 -7.40 28.71
N GLY A 166 22.50 -8.04 28.17
CA GLY A 166 23.86 -7.60 28.40
C GLY A 166 24.10 -6.18 27.88
N THR A 167 25.17 -5.52 28.31
CA THR A 167 25.48 -4.14 27.89
C THR A 167 25.56 -3.99 26.37
N ASP A 168 26.20 -4.93 25.68
CA ASP A 168 26.31 -4.93 24.22
C ASP A 168 24.95 -5.14 23.54
N GLU A 169 24.12 -6.06 24.05
CA GLU A 169 22.77 -6.31 23.55
C GLU A 169 21.87 -5.09 23.75
N LEU A 170 22.05 -4.37 24.87
CA LEU A 170 21.32 -3.15 25.16
C LEU A 170 21.74 -1.98 24.26
N SER A 171 23.02 -1.87 23.90
CA SER A 171 23.52 -0.90 22.91
C SER A 171 22.89 -1.16 21.55
N ARG A 172 22.97 -2.41 21.08
CA ARG A 172 22.40 -2.85 19.80
C ARG A 172 20.90 -2.62 19.70
N LEU A 173 20.17 -2.76 20.80
CA LEU A 173 18.74 -2.43 20.87
C LEU A 173 18.44 -0.94 20.68
N GLY A 174 19.44 -0.06 20.86
CA GLY A 174 19.33 1.39 20.63
C GLY A 174 19.86 1.85 19.27
N GLU A 175 20.50 0.98 18.50
CA GLU A 175 21.12 1.31 17.22
C GLU A 175 20.23 0.79 16.08
N ALA A 176 19.77 1.69 15.20
CA ALA A 176 18.99 1.28 14.04
C ALA A 176 19.88 0.66 12.96
N ARG A 177 19.46 -0.47 12.39
CA ARG A 177 20.15 -1.15 11.29
C ARG A 177 19.27 -1.14 10.04
N ARG A 178 19.81 -0.58 8.96
CA ARG A 178 19.18 -0.67 7.64
C ARG A 178 19.22 -2.11 7.14
N ARG A 179 18.07 -2.65 6.75
CA ARG A 179 17.91 -3.93 6.05
C ARG A 179 18.00 -3.70 4.55
N ASP A 180 19.20 -3.77 3.97
CA ASP A 180 19.38 -3.49 2.53
C ASP A 180 18.57 -4.43 1.62
N ASP A 181 18.21 -5.64 2.09
CA ASP A 181 17.37 -6.57 1.35
C ASP A 181 15.93 -6.06 1.16
N LEU A 182 15.50 -5.13 2.03
CA LEU A 182 14.23 -4.40 1.94
C LEU A 182 14.36 -3.08 1.16
N ALA A 183 15.53 -2.76 0.60
CA ALA A 183 15.69 -1.56 -0.22
C ALA A 183 14.74 -1.59 -1.43
N GLY A 184 14.06 -0.47 -1.67
CA GLY A 184 13.06 -0.33 -2.72
C GLY A 184 11.64 -0.72 -2.30
N HIS A 185 11.42 -1.18 -1.06
CA HIS A 185 10.10 -1.31 -0.45
C HIS A 185 9.57 0.04 0.02
N ARG A 186 8.27 0.13 0.33
CA ARG A 186 7.64 1.38 0.75
C ARG A 186 8.25 1.93 2.04
N GLU A 187 8.64 1.04 2.93
CA GLU A 187 9.21 1.32 4.24
C GLU A 187 10.70 1.72 4.13
N LEU A 188 11.38 1.32 3.05
CA LEU A 188 12.77 1.67 2.76
C LEU A 188 12.95 2.02 1.26
N PRO A 189 12.40 3.16 0.81
CA PRO A 189 12.53 3.60 -0.56
C PRO A 189 14.00 3.86 -0.93
N PHE A 190 14.32 3.76 -2.23
CA PHE A 190 15.62 4.19 -2.75
C PHE A 190 15.78 5.70 -2.58
N GLU A 191 16.97 6.12 -2.15
CA GLU A 191 17.32 7.52 -1.97
C GLU A 191 17.71 8.18 -3.30
N SER A 192 17.72 9.51 -3.32
CA SER A 192 18.34 10.28 -4.40
C SER A 192 19.79 9.84 -4.62
N GLY A 193 20.21 9.65 -5.87
CA GLY A 193 21.54 9.16 -6.22
C GLY A 193 21.70 7.63 -6.21
N GLN A 194 20.64 6.87 -5.91
CA GLN A 194 20.62 5.41 -5.97
C GLN A 194 19.89 4.88 -7.22
N GLU A 195 19.90 5.63 -8.33
CA GLU A 195 19.11 5.27 -9.52
C GLU A 195 19.60 3.99 -10.21
N ASP A 196 20.88 3.69 -10.09
CA ASP A 196 21.49 2.45 -10.56
C ASP A 196 21.05 1.23 -9.73
N LEU A 197 20.98 1.37 -8.41
CA LEU A 197 20.52 0.34 -7.48
C LEU A 197 19.05 0.03 -7.70
N LEU A 198 18.27 1.09 -7.87
CA LEU A 198 16.87 1.01 -8.23
C LEU A 198 16.70 0.25 -9.55
N ALA A 199 17.41 0.66 -10.60
CA ALA A 199 17.30 0.03 -11.90
C ALA A 199 17.71 -1.45 -11.85
N ALA A 200 18.72 -1.79 -11.05
CA ALA A 200 19.12 -3.19 -10.84
C ALA A 200 18.00 -3.99 -10.16
N ARG A 201 17.36 -3.46 -9.11
CA ARG A 201 16.23 -4.12 -8.44
C ARG A 201 15.02 -4.28 -9.36
N ALA A 202 14.70 -3.26 -10.15
CA ALA A 202 13.61 -3.34 -11.12
C ALA A 202 13.90 -4.38 -12.20
N ALA A 203 15.13 -4.40 -12.74
CA ALA A 203 15.57 -5.40 -13.70
C ALA A 203 15.56 -6.82 -13.13
N GLU A 204 15.89 -7.00 -11.85
CA GLU A 204 15.79 -8.29 -11.18
C GLU A 204 14.36 -8.82 -11.16
N ALA A 205 13.41 -8.03 -10.64
CA ALA A 205 12.01 -8.42 -10.59
C ALA A 205 11.44 -8.72 -11.98
N LEU A 206 11.72 -7.87 -12.97
CA LEU A 206 11.28 -8.06 -14.35
C LEU A 206 11.93 -9.29 -14.98
N GLY A 207 13.24 -9.47 -14.78
CA GLY A 207 13.99 -10.59 -15.35
C GLY A 207 13.49 -11.94 -14.85
N CYS A 208 13.13 -12.04 -13.57
CA CYS A 208 12.54 -13.25 -13.02
C CYS A 208 11.16 -13.54 -13.62
N ALA A 209 10.32 -12.52 -13.80
CA ALA A 209 9.02 -12.68 -14.45
C ALA A 209 9.15 -13.08 -15.93
N LEU A 210 10.11 -12.51 -16.66
CA LEU A 210 10.38 -12.87 -18.05
C LEU A 210 10.88 -14.32 -18.18
N MET A 211 11.78 -14.76 -17.30
CA MET A 211 12.30 -16.15 -17.33
C MET A 211 11.27 -17.21 -16.92
N ALA A 212 10.21 -16.82 -16.21
CA ALA A 212 9.08 -17.71 -15.93
C ALA A 212 8.18 -17.91 -17.16
N HIS A 213 8.29 -17.05 -18.17
CA HIS A 213 7.53 -17.14 -19.41
C HIS A 213 8.27 -18.00 -20.45
N PRO A 214 7.56 -18.82 -21.26
CA PRO A 214 8.20 -19.67 -22.28
C PRO A 214 8.70 -18.90 -23.53
N ALA A 215 8.54 -17.57 -23.57
CA ALA A 215 8.85 -16.80 -24.77
C ALA A 215 10.37 -16.69 -24.98
N GLU A 216 10.79 -16.90 -26.22
CA GLU A 216 12.19 -16.77 -26.64
C GLU A 216 12.38 -15.49 -27.49
N ASP A 217 13.65 -15.13 -27.73
CA ASP A 217 14.04 -13.96 -28.56
C ASP A 217 13.33 -12.64 -28.19
N LEU A 218 13.32 -12.33 -26.90
CA LEU A 218 12.81 -11.07 -26.39
C LEU A 218 13.72 -9.91 -26.84
N ARG A 219 13.13 -8.93 -27.54
CA ARG A 219 13.79 -7.75 -28.11
C ARG A 219 13.06 -6.50 -27.62
N LEU A 220 13.72 -5.75 -26.77
CA LEU A 220 13.15 -4.60 -26.07
C LEU A 220 13.56 -3.29 -26.74
N TRP A 221 12.60 -2.44 -27.05
CA TRP A 221 12.83 -1.04 -27.38
C TRP A 221 12.37 -0.13 -26.23
N TYR A 222 13.07 0.99 -26.04
CA TYR A 222 12.72 2.03 -25.09
C TYR A 222 13.16 3.40 -25.62
N ASP A 223 12.42 4.46 -25.25
CA ASP A 223 12.82 5.85 -25.49
C ASP A 223 13.13 6.53 -24.15
N PRO A 224 14.41 6.76 -23.80
CA PRO A 224 14.76 7.41 -22.55
C PRO A 224 14.42 8.90 -22.53
N GLU A 225 14.17 9.54 -23.68
CA GLU A 225 13.90 10.98 -23.75
C GLU A 225 12.46 11.34 -23.38
N GLU A 226 11.54 10.36 -23.38
CA GLU A 226 10.20 10.52 -22.80
C GLU A 226 10.25 10.74 -21.28
N GLU A 227 11.33 10.32 -20.62
CA GLU A 227 11.52 10.41 -19.18
C GLU A 227 12.34 11.65 -18.75
N THR A 228 12.15 12.07 -17.50
CA THR A 228 12.83 13.23 -16.90
C THR A 228 13.55 12.89 -15.60
N GLY A 229 14.64 13.60 -15.31
CA GLY A 229 15.38 13.48 -14.05
C GLY A 229 15.88 12.06 -13.76
N ALA A 230 15.69 11.60 -12.52
CA ALA A 230 16.08 10.26 -12.07
C ALA A 230 15.45 9.13 -12.91
N ASN A 231 14.20 9.28 -13.36
CA ASN A 231 13.52 8.28 -14.18
C ASN A 231 14.26 8.01 -15.48
N ARG A 232 14.86 9.03 -16.10
CA ARG A 232 15.64 8.88 -17.34
C ARG A 232 16.84 7.97 -17.14
N LYS A 233 17.54 8.10 -16.01
CA LYS A 233 18.68 7.22 -15.68
C LYS A 233 18.19 5.78 -15.50
N VAL A 234 17.10 5.59 -14.75
CA VAL A 234 16.50 4.27 -14.53
C VAL A 234 16.07 3.63 -15.86
N ALA A 235 15.39 4.39 -16.73
CA ALA A 235 14.95 3.95 -18.04
C ALA A 235 16.12 3.50 -18.94
N ARG A 236 17.29 4.12 -18.80
CA ARG A 236 18.50 3.70 -19.52
C ARG A 236 19.13 2.44 -18.92
N LEU A 237 19.09 2.27 -17.60
CA LEU A 237 19.81 1.20 -16.91
C LEU A 237 19.04 -0.13 -16.86
N VAL A 238 17.71 -0.11 -16.71
CA VAL A 238 16.90 -1.34 -16.63
C VAL A 238 17.09 -2.25 -17.87
N PRO A 239 16.97 -1.74 -19.13
CA PRO A 239 17.20 -2.55 -20.33
C PRO A 239 18.62 -3.13 -20.40
N GLN A 240 19.62 -2.35 -19.95
CA GLN A 240 21.02 -2.76 -19.97
C GLN A 240 21.30 -3.89 -18.99
N TYR A 241 20.71 -3.83 -17.78
CA TYR A 241 20.82 -4.92 -16.81
C TYR A 241 20.14 -6.20 -17.30
N LEU A 242 18.95 -6.10 -17.89
CA LEU A 242 18.24 -7.24 -18.47
C LEU A 242 19.02 -7.87 -19.64
N ALA A 243 19.62 -7.05 -20.50
CA ALA A 243 20.43 -7.53 -21.62
C ALA A 243 21.75 -8.16 -21.17
N ARG A 244 22.44 -7.55 -20.20
CA ARG A 244 23.66 -8.11 -19.60
C ARG A 244 23.40 -9.47 -18.94
N ALA A 245 22.21 -9.66 -18.35
CA ALA A 245 21.80 -10.93 -17.78
C ALA A 245 21.39 -11.98 -18.82
N GLY A 246 21.32 -11.61 -20.11
CA GLY A 246 20.93 -12.48 -21.20
C GLY A 246 19.46 -12.87 -21.17
N VAL A 247 18.60 -12.05 -20.55
CA VAL A 247 17.15 -12.28 -20.49
C VAL A 247 16.47 -11.80 -21.78
N LEU A 248 16.99 -10.72 -22.37
CA LEU A 248 16.51 -10.12 -23.61
C LEU A 248 17.65 -9.44 -24.35
N ARG A 249 17.39 -8.92 -25.54
CA ARG A 249 18.29 -8.00 -26.27
C ARG A 249 17.66 -6.62 -26.35
N VAL A 250 18.47 -5.57 -26.28
CA VAL A 250 18.01 -4.21 -26.57
C VAL A 250 18.01 -4.01 -28.08
N ALA A 251 16.86 -3.63 -28.64
CA ALA A 251 16.69 -3.32 -30.05
C ALA A 251 17.19 -1.89 -30.35
N SER A 252 17.78 -1.70 -31.53
CA SER A 252 18.28 -0.40 -32.01
C SER A 252 17.14 0.57 -32.33
N ASP A 253 16.00 0.04 -32.80
CA ASP A 253 14.82 0.80 -33.17
C ASP A 253 13.53 0.09 -32.73
N ARG A 254 12.41 0.82 -32.83
CA ARG A 254 11.10 0.33 -32.39
C ARG A 254 10.54 -0.76 -33.30
N ALA A 255 10.91 -0.79 -34.58
CA ALA A 255 10.40 -1.76 -35.54
C ALA A 255 11.03 -3.15 -35.36
N GLU A 256 12.26 -3.20 -34.84
CA GLU A 256 12.97 -4.44 -34.52
C GLU A 256 12.56 -5.09 -33.19
N ALA A 257 11.79 -4.37 -32.36
CA ALA A 257 11.40 -4.82 -31.04
C ALA A 257 10.04 -5.54 -31.03
N ASN A 258 9.94 -6.56 -30.20
CA ASN A 258 8.68 -7.23 -29.87
C ASN A 258 8.16 -6.84 -28.48
N LEU A 259 9.00 -6.19 -27.65
CA LEU A 259 8.62 -5.59 -26.38
C LEU A 259 8.94 -4.08 -26.37
N VAL A 260 8.11 -3.31 -25.67
CA VAL A 260 8.38 -1.91 -25.33
C VAL A 260 8.40 -1.73 -23.81
N MET A 261 9.26 -0.85 -23.32
CA MET A 261 9.27 -0.47 -21.91
C MET A 261 8.45 0.79 -21.69
N ALA A 262 7.61 0.78 -20.67
CA ALA A 262 6.90 1.95 -20.17
C ALA A 262 7.25 2.19 -18.69
N MET A 263 7.31 3.45 -18.30
CA MET A 263 7.53 3.84 -16.92
C MET A 263 6.46 4.82 -16.45
N GLU A 264 6.01 4.65 -15.21
CA GLU A 264 5.02 5.54 -14.60
C GLU A 264 5.44 5.85 -13.16
N SER A 265 5.36 7.11 -12.75
CA SER A 265 5.68 7.52 -11.38
C SER A 265 4.44 8.10 -10.69
N GLN A 266 4.11 7.58 -9.51
CA GLN A 266 3.02 8.05 -8.67
C GLN A 266 3.56 8.59 -7.34
N VAL A 267 3.14 9.79 -6.95
CA VAL A 267 3.42 10.32 -5.61
C VAL A 267 2.46 9.68 -4.61
N LEU A 268 2.98 9.11 -3.54
CA LEU A 268 2.18 8.52 -2.47
C LEU A 268 2.07 9.46 -1.27
N ASP A 269 3.17 10.10 -0.91
CA ASP A 269 3.29 11.04 0.20
C ASP A 269 4.52 11.97 -0.01
N PRO A 270 4.73 12.99 0.85
CA PRO A 270 5.89 13.89 0.82
C PRO A 270 7.26 13.26 0.61
N LEU A 271 7.46 12.05 1.12
CA LEU A 271 8.76 11.38 1.21
C LEU A 271 8.84 10.14 0.31
N THR A 272 7.74 9.76 -0.35
CA THR A 272 7.66 8.48 -1.05
C THR A 272 6.91 8.60 -2.38
N ARG A 273 7.55 8.12 -3.45
CA ARG A 273 6.95 7.90 -4.77
C ARG A 273 7.07 6.42 -5.12
N GLN A 274 6.08 5.90 -5.83
CA GLN A 274 6.12 4.57 -6.41
C GLN A 274 6.42 4.70 -7.90
N LEU A 275 7.45 4.02 -8.37
CA LEU A 275 7.85 3.94 -9.76
C LEU A 275 7.47 2.56 -10.30
N TRP A 276 6.61 2.56 -11.31
CA TRP A 276 6.22 1.38 -12.07
C TRP A 276 7.10 1.28 -13.31
N VAL A 277 7.60 0.07 -13.55
CA VAL A 277 8.32 -0.26 -14.79
C VAL A 277 7.62 -1.46 -15.41
N ALA A 278 7.16 -1.31 -16.64
CA ALA A 278 6.43 -2.34 -17.37
C ALA A 278 7.14 -2.66 -18.68
N LEU A 279 7.16 -3.94 -19.03
CA LEU A 279 7.54 -4.43 -20.35
C LEU A 279 6.29 -5.04 -20.98
N GLU A 280 5.88 -4.48 -22.11
CA GLU A 280 4.64 -4.86 -22.78
C GLU A 280 4.91 -5.23 -24.23
N PRO A 281 4.11 -6.15 -24.82
CA PRO A 281 4.19 -6.42 -26.25
C PRO A 281 4.06 -5.14 -27.08
N ALA A 282 4.99 -4.94 -28.02
CA ALA A 282 4.98 -3.78 -28.93
C ALA A 282 3.71 -3.74 -29.81
N SER A 283 3.06 -4.89 -29.98
CA SER A 283 1.75 -5.09 -30.58
C SER A 283 1.04 -6.23 -29.84
N PRO A 284 -0.30 -6.29 -29.83
CA PRO A 284 -1.03 -7.34 -29.13
C PRO A 284 -0.61 -8.74 -29.60
N ASP A 285 0.09 -9.46 -28.73
CA ASP A 285 0.61 -10.80 -28.98
C ASP A 285 0.47 -11.62 -27.69
N PRO A 286 -0.37 -12.67 -27.65
CA PRO A 286 -0.58 -13.49 -26.46
C PRO A 286 0.61 -14.39 -26.12
N ASP A 287 1.54 -14.60 -27.06
CA ASP A 287 2.73 -15.42 -26.86
C ASP A 287 3.89 -14.61 -26.26
N LEU A 288 3.75 -13.29 -26.17
CA LEU A 288 4.72 -12.40 -25.54
C LEU A 288 4.32 -12.01 -24.12
N PRO A 289 5.30 -11.92 -23.20
CA PRO A 289 5.02 -11.57 -21.82
C PRO A 289 4.62 -10.10 -21.68
N SER A 290 3.61 -9.85 -20.84
CA SER A 290 3.38 -8.53 -20.24
C SER A 290 3.75 -8.62 -18.76
N VAL A 291 4.85 -7.97 -18.39
CA VAL A 291 5.40 -8.00 -17.02
C VAL A 291 5.54 -6.60 -16.48
N ARG A 292 5.33 -6.45 -15.17
CA ARG A 292 5.46 -5.17 -14.49
C ARG A 292 6.03 -5.36 -13.11
N THR A 293 6.77 -4.37 -12.65
CA THR A 293 7.24 -4.28 -11.27
C THR A 293 7.04 -2.87 -10.75
N SER A 294 7.09 -2.72 -9.43
CA SER A 294 7.07 -1.42 -8.79
C SER A 294 8.13 -1.34 -7.70
N VAL A 295 8.78 -0.19 -7.60
CA VAL A 295 9.78 0.12 -6.58
C VAL A 295 9.50 1.49 -5.98
N TYR A 296 9.84 1.69 -4.72
CA TYR A 296 9.60 2.94 -4.01
C TYR A 296 10.87 3.78 -3.96
N VAL A 297 10.70 5.11 -4.13
CA VAL A 297 11.79 6.09 -4.18
C VAL A 297 11.47 7.30 -3.33
N ARG A 298 12.49 7.90 -2.71
CA ARG A 298 12.39 9.21 -2.11
C ARG A 298 12.57 10.28 -3.21
N PRO A 299 11.70 11.30 -3.26
CA PRO A 299 11.87 12.39 -4.19
C PRO A 299 13.08 13.27 -3.79
N ASP A 300 13.80 13.80 -4.78
CA ASP A 300 14.93 14.72 -4.60
C ASP A 300 14.56 16.00 -3.81
N THR A 301 13.30 16.40 -3.88
CA THR A 301 12.70 17.45 -3.06
C THR A 301 11.47 16.90 -2.36
N PRO A 302 11.39 16.98 -1.00
CA PRO A 302 10.18 16.64 -0.28
C PRO A 302 9.00 17.44 -0.82
N VAL A 303 7.91 16.76 -1.19
CA VAL A 303 6.67 17.46 -1.53
C VAL A 303 6.09 17.97 -0.22
N PRO A 304 5.82 19.28 -0.04
CA PRO A 304 5.38 19.80 1.26
C PRO A 304 4.12 19.08 1.77
N SER A 305 4.12 18.75 3.07
CA SER A 305 3.00 18.09 3.72
C SER A 305 1.80 19.05 3.84
N PRO A 306 0.54 18.58 3.76
CA PRO A 306 -0.65 19.40 3.97
C PRO A 306 -0.69 20.14 5.33
N ALA A 307 0.12 19.72 6.30
CA ALA A 307 0.24 20.36 7.60
C ALA A 307 1.12 21.63 7.57
N ASP A 308 2.14 21.68 6.72
CA ASP A 308 3.08 22.80 6.63
C ASP A 308 2.47 24.01 5.89
N GLU A 309 1.45 23.77 5.05
CA GLU A 309 0.65 24.83 4.40
C GLU A 309 -0.19 25.68 5.38
N ARG A 310 -0.37 25.24 6.64
CA ARG A 310 -1.13 26.00 7.64
C ARG A 310 -0.30 27.05 8.40
N ALA A 311 1.03 27.02 8.33
CA ALA A 311 1.90 27.85 9.16
C ALA A 311 2.74 28.89 8.40
N GLY A 312 2.79 28.83 7.06
CA GLY A 312 3.58 29.76 6.26
C GLY A 312 2.85 31.07 5.95
N THR A 313 3.22 32.15 6.63
CA THR A 313 2.82 33.52 6.27
C THR A 313 3.25 33.82 4.83
N ALA A 314 2.28 34.28 4.03
CA ALA A 314 2.39 34.48 2.59
C ALA A 314 3.58 35.35 2.17
N VAL A 315 4.50 34.75 1.39
CA VAL A 315 5.23 35.48 0.36
C VAL A 315 4.56 35.12 -0.95
N ALA A 316 3.93 36.10 -1.58
CA ALA A 316 3.25 35.95 -2.86
C ALA A 316 4.28 35.65 -3.95
N VAL A 317 4.48 34.36 -4.23
CA VAL A 317 4.99 33.88 -5.51
C VAL A 317 3.83 33.19 -6.19
N ASP A 318 3.42 33.74 -7.32
CA ASP A 318 2.31 33.32 -8.18
C ASP A 318 2.44 31.81 -8.50
N SER A 319 1.77 30.98 -7.69
CA SER A 319 1.81 29.52 -7.77
C SER A 319 0.62 29.00 -8.60
N PRO A 320 0.74 27.85 -9.29
CA PRO A 320 -0.29 27.37 -10.21
C PRO A 320 -1.63 27.13 -9.48
N ARG A 321 -2.68 27.78 -9.97
CA ARG A 321 -4.04 27.76 -9.41
C ARG A 321 -4.63 26.34 -9.45
N GLU A 322 -4.80 25.71 -8.29
CA GLU A 322 -5.31 24.33 -8.18
C GLU A 322 -6.84 24.22 -8.24
N ILE A 323 -7.33 23.09 -8.78
CA ILE A 323 -8.73 22.66 -8.66
C ILE A 323 -8.99 22.23 -7.20
N ARG A 324 -9.97 22.82 -6.53
CA ARG A 324 -10.43 22.49 -5.18
C ARG A 324 -11.85 21.96 -5.22
N ALA A 325 -12.18 21.01 -4.36
CA ALA A 325 -13.56 20.56 -4.21
C ALA A 325 -13.88 20.27 -2.75
N VAL A 326 -15.08 20.64 -2.32
CA VAL A 326 -15.56 20.52 -0.95
C VAL A 326 -16.98 19.97 -0.97
N MET A 327 -17.26 19.00 -0.10
CA MET A 327 -18.62 18.54 0.17
C MET A 327 -19.23 19.43 1.24
N LEU A 328 -20.39 20.00 0.96
CA LEU A 328 -21.15 20.86 1.86
C LEU A 328 -22.49 20.18 2.17
N SER A 329 -22.98 20.38 3.39
CA SER A 329 -24.37 20.08 3.74
C SER A 329 -25.27 21.19 3.21
N ASP A 330 -26.31 20.84 2.46
CA ASP A 330 -27.31 21.78 1.95
C ASP A 330 -28.71 21.34 2.36
N GLU A 331 -29.48 22.28 2.90
CA GLU A 331 -30.89 22.10 3.25
C GLU A 331 -31.72 22.39 2.01
N CYS A 332 -32.36 21.35 1.45
CA CYS A 332 -33.12 21.47 0.22
C CYS A 332 -34.55 21.90 0.55
N GLU A 333 -34.84 23.20 0.43
CA GLU A 333 -36.20 23.74 0.52
C GLU A 333 -36.81 23.88 -0.89
N GLY A 334 -37.72 22.99 -1.27
CA GLY A 334 -38.51 23.12 -2.50
C GLY A 334 -39.10 21.83 -3.07
N ALA A 335 -40.03 21.98 -4.02
CA ALA A 335 -40.80 20.88 -4.62
C ALA A 335 -39.99 19.88 -5.49
N GLY A 336 -38.68 20.10 -5.67
CA GLY A 336 -37.76 19.19 -6.39
C GLY A 336 -36.95 18.26 -5.49
N CYS A 337 -37.11 18.36 -4.16
CA CYS A 337 -36.42 17.54 -3.17
C CYS A 337 -37.35 16.35 -2.84
N GLY A 338 -37.09 15.18 -3.42
CA GLY A 338 -37.95 13.99 -3.32
C GLY A 338 -38.02 13.39 -1.92
N GLY A 339 -38.61 14.11 -0.96
CA GLY A 339 -38.88 13.67 0.41
C GLY A 339 -37.67 13.65 1.36
N ASP A 340 -36.45 13.73 0.86
CA ASP A 340 -35.23 13.62 1.66
C ASP A 340 -34.71 15.00 2.10
N ARG A 341 -34.59 15.21 3.42
CA ARG A 341 -34.24 16.51 4.03
C ARG A 341 -32.74 16.81 4.04
N GLU A 342 -31.89 15.80 3.90
CA GLU A 342 -30.43 15.98 3.83
C GLU A 342 -29.92 15.75 2.42
N THR A 343 -29.47 16.82 1.75
CA THR A 343 -28.78 16.74 0.46
C THR A 343 -27.32 17.15 0.60
N ARG A 344 -26.43 16.41 -0.09
CA ARG A 344 -25.01 16.77 -0.17
C ARG A 344 -24.77 17.64 -1.39
N LEU A 345 -24.08 18.75 -1.21
CA LEU A 345 -23.71 19.70 -2.24
C LEU A 345 -22.21 19.60 -2.50
N LEU A 346 -21.81 19.21 -3.71
CA LEU A 346 -20.42 19.28 -4.13
C LEU A 346 -20.15 20.68 -4.69
N GLN A 347 -19.24 21.42 -4.05
CA GLN A 347 -18.72 22.67 -4.58
C GLN A 347 -17.31 22.45 -5.13
N VAL A 348 -17.11 22.73 -6.41
CA VAL A 348 -15.82 22.64 -7.11
C VAL A 348 -15.37 24.05 -7.48
N SER A 349 -14.19 24.46 -7.05
CA SER A 349 -13.55 25.72 -7.47
C SER A 349 -12.36 25.41 -8.36
N ALA A 350 -12.32 26.02 -9.54
CA ALA A 350 -11.24 25.85 -10.51
C ALA A 350 -10.79 27.21 -11.04
N PRO A 351 -10.14 28.04 -10.20
CA PRO A 351 -9.77 29.41 -10.58
C PRO A 351 -8.78 29.41 -11.75
N GLY A 352 -9.11 30.18 -12.80
CA GLY A 352 -8.30 30.27 -14.02
C GLY A 352 -8.53 29.16 -15.05
N PHE A 353 -9.48 28.25 -14.82
CA PHE A 353 -9.94 27.31 -15.83
C PHE A 353 -11.18 27.85 -16.55
N ARG A 354 -11.26 27.63 -17.86
CA ARG A 354 -12.37 28.11 -18.71
C ARG A 354 -13.56 27.17 -18.75
N HIS A 355 -13.32 25.88 -18.51
CA HIS A 355 -14.35 24.85 -18.50
C HIS A 355 -14.05 23.79 -17.46
N VAL A 356 -15.09 23.26 -16.82
CA VAL A 356 -15.01 22.23 -15.77
C VAL A 356 -16.08 21.19 -16.01
N GLU A 357 -15.67 19.93 -16.04
CA GLU A 357 -16.54 18.76 -16.10
C GLU A 357 -16.37 17.93 -14.83
N ILE A 358 -17.48 17.39 -14.33
CA ILE A 358 -17.48 16.57 -13.12
C ILE A 358 -17.99 15.19 -13.52
N LEU A 359 -17.17 14.17 -13.28
CA LEU A 359 -17.48 12.77 -13.53
C LEU A 359 -17.59 12.06 -12.20
N ALA A 360 -18.43 11.03 -12.14
CA ALA A 360 -18.58 10.26 -10.92
C ALA A 360 -18.68 8.76 -11.21
N LEU A 361 -17.97 7.98 -10.39
CA LEU A 361 -17.84 6.54 -10.49
C LEU A 361 -18.54 5.88 -9.30
N THR A 362 -19.48 4.99 -9.59
CA THR A 362 -20.21 4.23 -8.55
C THR A 362 -19.42 3.04 -8.05
N GLY A 363 -19.80 2.49 -6.89
CA GLY A 363 -19.26 1.23 -6.38
C GLY A 363 -19.49 0.02 -7.30
N GLN A 364 -20.47 0.10 -8.21
CA GLN A 364 -20.70 -0.90 -9.25
C GLN A 364 -19.89 -0.67 -10.54
N GLY A 365 -18.96 0.30 -10.54
CA GLY A 365 -18.09 0.59 -11.68
C GLY A 365 -18.76 1.31 -12.85
N ALA A 366 -19.86 2.04 -12.59
CA ALA A 366 -20.53 2.86 -13.61
C ALA A 366 -20.00 4.30 -13.58
N LEU A 367 -19.60 4.84 -14.73
CA LEU A 367 -19.17 6.23 -14.87
C LEU A 367 -20.28 7.08 -15.50
N PHE A 368 -20.56 8.23 -14.91
CA PHE A 368 -21.49 9.23 -15.46
C PHE A 368 -21.00 10.66 -15.25
N ARG A 369 -21.58 11.57 -16.01
CA ARG A 369 -21.35 13.01 -15.92
C ARG A 369 -22.33 13.66 -14.95
N LEU A 370 -21.81 14.49 -14.07
CA LEU A 370 -22.56 15.31 -13.13
C LEU A 370 -22.74 16.70 -13.74
N ASP A 371 -23.90 16.93 -14.36
CA ASP A 371 -24.22 18.23 -14.95
C ASP A 371 -24.73 19.22 -13.89
N PRO A 372 -24.09 20.40 -13.72
CA PRO A 372 -24.59 21.47 -12.85
C PRO A 372 -25.94 22.06 -13.28
N ALA A 373 -26.37 21.90 -14.54
CA ALA A 373 -27.65 22.42 -15.02
C ALA A 373 -28.81 21.41 -14.91
N GLY A 374 -28.56 20.11 -15.14
CA GLY A 374 -29.57 19.06 -15.22
C GLY A 374 -30.07 18.47 -13.89
N CYS A 375 -29.26 18.54 -12.83
CA CYS A 375 -29.61 17.97 -11.53
C CYS A 375 -29.98 19.08 -10.53
N SER A 376 -31.22 19.59 -10.65
CA SER A 376 -31.89 20.58 -9.78
C SER A 376 -30.99 21.70 -9.23
N ARG A 377 -31.07 22.89 -9.85
CA ARG A 377 -30.35 24.13 -9.48
C ARG A 377 -30.15 24.25 -7.96
N ALA A 378 -28.89 24.40 -7.55
CA ALA A 378 -28.55 24.82 -6.20
C ALA A 378 -29.24 26.16 -5.91
N SER A 379 -29.83 26.29 -4.73
CA SER A 379 -30.57 27.50 -4.32
C SER A 379 -29.62 28.67 -4.02
N ARG A 380 -28.31 28.40 -3.89
CA ARG A 380 -27.26 29.37 -3.61
C ARG A 380 -26.47 29.72 -4.87
N ARG A 381 -26.16 31.01 -5.01
CA ARG A 381 -25.29 31.51 -6.09
C ARG A 381 -23.87 31.03 -5.81
N ALA A 382 -23.31 30.23 -6.73
CA ALA A 382 -21.94 29.76 -6.62
C ALA A 382 -20.96 30.96 -6.61
N PRO A 383 -19.89 30.92 -5.79
CA PRO A 383 -18.77 31.87 -5.89
C PRO A 383 -18.19 31.94 -7.31
N ALA A 384 -17.55 33.06 -7.66
CA ALA A 384 -16.82 33.18 -8.92
C ALA A 384 -15.79 32.04 -9.06
N ASP A 385 -15.64 31.52 -10.28
CA ASP A 385 -14.79 30.36 -10.61
C ASP A 385 -15.13 29.07 -9.83
N SER A 386 -16.41 28.90 -9.48
CA SER A 386 -16.88 27.65 -8.87
C SER A 386 -18.18 27.13 -9.49
N VAL A 387 -18.30 25.80 -9.50
CA VAL A 387 -19.44 25.03 -9.96
C VAL A 387 -19.99 24.26 -8.76
N GLN A 388 -21.31 24.29 -8.57
CA GLN A 388 -21.99 23.54 -7.52
C GLN A 388 -22.91 22.49 -8.14
N VAL A 389 -22.84 21.26 -7.65
CA VAL A 389 -23.71 20.15 -8.06
C VAL A 389 -24.33 19.51 -6.83
N ARG A 390 -25.66 19.34 -6.85
CA ARG A 390 -26.40 18.65 -5.80
C ARG A 390 -26.45 17.15 -6.10
N LEU A 391 -26.07 16.33 -5.11
CA LEU A 391 -26.09 14.86 -5.22
C LEU A 391 -27.41 14.33 -4.65
N LYS A 392 -28.13 13.52 -5.44
CA LYS A 392 -29.38 12.86 -5.00
C LYS A 392 -29.07 11.62 -4.15
N THR A 393 -30.03 11.20 -3.32
CA THR A 393 -29.95 10.07 -2.39
C THR A 393 -29.65 8.72 -3.05
N ASP A 394 -30.08 8.50 -4.29
CA ASP A 394 -29.75 7.32 -5.11
C ASP A 394 -28.30 7.33 -5.61
N GLN A 395 -27.64 8.49 -5.61
CA GLN A 395 -26.22 8.67 -5.91
C GLN A 395 -25.34 8.50 -4.65
N ARG A 396 -25.86 7.93 -3.55
CA ARG A 396 -25.08 7.60 -2.34
C ARG A 396 -24.06 6.46 -2.55
N ASP A 397 -24.15 5.72 -3.66
CA ASP A 397 -23.15 4.72 -4.08
C ASP A 397 -21.95 5.32 -4.83
N LEU A 398 -21.83 6.65 -4.88
CA LEU A 398 -20.69 7.35 -5.46
C LEU A 398 -19.43 7.11 -4.63
N MET A 399 -18.51 6.32 -5.18
CA MET A 399 -17.23 6.01 -4.53
C MET A 399 -16.16 7.05 -4.86
N THR A 400 -16.20 7.64 -6.04
CA THR A 400 -15.16 8.56 -6.50
C THR A 400 -15.72 9.59 -7.47
N ILE A 401 -15.36 10.85 -7.24
CA ILE A 401 -15.65 11.96 -8.14
C ILE A 401 -14.34 12.39 -8.81
N PHE A 402 -14.40 12.69 -10.10
CA PHE A 402 -13.30 13.25 -10.87
C PHE A 402 -13.72 14.62 -11.38
N VAL A 403 -12.90 15.63 -11.13
CA VAL A 403 -13.05 16.95 -11.75
C VAL A 403 -12.01 17.05 -12.85
N VAL A 404 -12.43 17.41 -14.06
CA VAL A 404 -11.57 17.63 -15.21
C VAL A 404 -11.79 19.05 -15.70
N ALA A 405 -10.73 19.84 -15.86
CA ALA A 405 -10.83 21.24 -16.22
C ALA A 405 -9.86 21.62 -17.35
N GLY A 406 -10.36 22.44 -18.28
CA GLY A 406 -9.59 22.97 -19.41
C GLY A 406 -9.24 24.45 -19.22
N ARG A 407 -7.96 24.78 -19.36
CA ARG A 407 -7.43 26.14 -19.13
C ARG A 407 -7.56 27.05 -20.36
N THR A 408 -7.23 26.54 -21.54
CA THR A 408 -7.30 27.27 -22.80
C THR A 408 -8.66 27.04 -23.47
N ALA A 409 -9.09 27.95 -24.36
CA ALA A 409 -10.36 27.81 -25.07
C ALA A 409 -10.41 26.50 -25.88
N LYS A 410 -9.32 26.16 -26.56
CA LYS A 410 -9.19 24.92 -27.35
C LYS A 410 -9.26 23.65 -26.48
N ALA A 411 -8.56 23.65 -25.33
CA ALA A 411 -8.61 22.53 -24.39
C ALA A 411 -10.00 22.39 -23.77
N ALA A 412 -10.64 23.50 -23.42
CA ALA A 412 -11.99 23.56 -22.89
C ALA A 412 -13.05 23.01 -23.88
N GLU A 413 -13.03 23.46 -25.13
CA GLU A 413 -13.93 22.99 -26.18
C GLU A 413 -13.74 21.49 -26.48
N THR A 414 -12.48 21.05 -26.56
CA THR A 414 -12.18 19.62 -26.80
C THR A 414 -12.63 18.76 -25.62
N LEU A 415 -12.38 19.22 -24.39
CA LEU A 415 -12.82 18.54 -23.18
C LEU A 415 -14.35 18.39 -23.14
N ALA A 416 -15.08 19.48 -23.38
CA ALA A 416 -16.55 19.48 -23.42
C ALA A 416 -17.06 18.51 -24.50
N GLY A 417 -16.49 18.55 -25.71
CA GLY A 417 -16.84 17.67 -26.81
C GLY A 417 -16.61 16.19 -26.47
N GLU A 418 -15.46 15.83 -25.92
CA GLU A 418 -15.16 14.44 -25.57
C GLU A 418 -16.07 13.91 -24.45
N LEU A 419 -16.28 14.70 -23.40
CA LEU A 419 -17.05 14.23 -22.24
C LEU A 419 -18.57 14.30 -22.44
N SER A 420 -19.07 15.02 -23.46
CA SER A 420 -20.50 15.05 -23.81
C SER A 420 -21.10 13.68 -24.14
N SER A 421 -20.28 12.75 -24.62
CA SER A 421 -20.68 11.37 -24.93
C SER A 421 -20.86 10.47 -23.70
N ILE A 422 -20.45 10.93 -22.51
CA ILE A 422 -20.64 10.20 -21.25
C ILE A 422 -22.07 10.49 -20.75
N PRO A 423 -22.86 9.46 -20.44
CA PRO A 423 -24.24 9.66 -19.98
C PRO A 423 -24.31 10.52 -18.72
N GLU A 424 -25.31 11.38 -18.65
CA GLU A 424 -25.60 12.21 -17.48
C GLU A 424 -26.32 11.41 -16.38
N ALA A 425 -25.99 11.72 -15.13
CA ALA A 425 -26.48 11.02 -13.95
C ALA A 425 -28.00 11.14 -13.70
N CYS A 426 -28.68 12.03 -14.41
CA CYS A 426 -30.07 12.41 -14.12
C CYS A 426 -31.14 11.55 -14.86
N GLY A 427 -30.78 10.32 -15.29
CA GLY A 427 -31.75 9.34 -15.83
C GLY A 427 -31.16 8.21 -16.69
N ALA A 428 -29.85 8.20 -16.92
CA ALA A 428 -29.20 7.21 -17.78
C ALA A 428 -28.42 6.14 -17.00
N THR A 429 -28.28 4.95 -17.59
CA THR A 429 -27.33 3.95 -17.11
C THR A 429 -25.90 4.38 -17.48
N GLY A 430 -25.04 4.57 -16.47
CA GLY A 430 -23.65 4.98 -16.68
C GLY A 430 -22.85 4.00 -17.52
N LEU A 431 -21.76 4.46 -18.14
CA LEU A 431 -20.85 3.61 -18.91
C LEU A 431 -20.18 2.59 -18.00
N ARG A 432 -20.14 1.31 -18.43
CA ARG A 432 -19.56 0.19 -17.67
C ARG A 432 -18.66 -0.68 -18.54
N GLY A 433 -17.81 -1.48 -17.89
CA GLY A 433 -17.09 -2.59 -18.52
C GLY A 433 -16.24 -2.20 -19.74
N ALA A 434 -16.38 -2.94 -20.84
CA ALA A 434 -15.61 -2.72 -22.06
C ALA A 434 -15.91 -1.36 -22.74
N ALA A 435 -17.16 -0.91 -22.72
CA ALA A 435 -17.57 0.38 -23.27
C ALA A 435 -16.90 1.55 -22.53
N LEU A 436 -16.81 1.45 -21.19
CA LEU A 436 -16.09 2.43 -20.37
C LEU A 436 -14.59 2.44 -20.69
N ARG A 437 -13.94 1.27 -20.70
CA ARG A 437 -12.50 1.16 -20.98
C ARG A 437 -12.13 1.71 -22.37
N GLY A 438 -12.86 1.30 -23.41
CA GLY A 438 -12.65 1.79 -24.77
C GLY A 438 -12.86 3.31 -24.89
N ARG A 439 -13.88 3.86 -24.20
CA ARG A 439 -14.11 5.30 -24.20
C ARG A 439 -13.00 6.07 -23.48
N LEU A 440 -12.57 5.61 -22.31
CA LEU A 440 -11.50 6.27 -21.54
C LEU A 440 -10.17 6.30 -22.29
N VAL A 441 -9.80 5.21 -22.99
CA VAL A 441 -8.60 5.20 -23.85
C VAL A 441 -8.72 6.23 -24.98
N THR A 442 -9.90 6.34 -25.59
CA THR A 442 -10.15 7.32 -26.66
C THR A 442 -10.07 8.76 -26.14
N VAL A 443 -10.68 9.03 -24.99
CA VAL A 443 -10.62 10.34 -24.32
C VAL A 443 -9.16 10.66 -23.95
N GLN A 444 -8.45 9.75 -23.30
CA GLN A 444 -7.07 9.94 -22.88
C GLN A 444 -6.17 10.27 -24.07
N ARG A 445 -6.27 9.54 -25.18
CA ARG A 445 -5.48 9.81 -26.39
C ARG A 445 -5.74 11.20 -26.96
N ARG A 446 -6.99 11.65 -26.99
CA ARG A 446 -7.36 12.97 -27.54
C ARG A 446 -7.01 14.12 -26.60
N LEU A 447 -7.09 13.90 -25.28
CA LEU A 447 -6.77 14.92 -24.29
C LEU A 447 -5.26 15.01 -24.00
N ALA A 448 -4.47 13.96 -24.25
CA ALA A 448 -3.02 13.92 -24.01
C ALA A 448 -2.25 15.04 -24.74
N VAL A 449 -2.73 15.45 -25.92
CA VAL A 449 -2.11 16.53 -26.72
C VAL A 449 -2.09 17.88 -25.99
N TYR A 450 -2.97 18.07 -25.01
CA TYR A 450 -3.11 19.32 -24.26
C TYR A 450 -2.23 19.40 -23.01
N GLY A 451 -1.51 18.32 -22.64
CA GLY A 451 -0.54 18.33 -21.54
C GLY A 451 -1.06 19.04 -20.26
N ASN A 452 -0.42 20.16 -19.90
CA ASN A 452 -0.76 20.94 -18.70
C ASN A 452 -2.03 21.83 -18.85
N ASP A 453 -2.59 21.97 -20.05
CA ASP A 453 -3.82 22.77 -20.29
C ASP A 453 -5.09 22.03 -19.86
N ILE A 454 -5.02 20.71 -19.67
CA ILE A 454 -6.06 19.91 -19.04
C ILE A 454 -5.54 19.42 -17.70
N ARG A 455 -6.25 19.76 -16.63
CA ARG A 455 -5.98 19.26 -15.29
C ARG A 455 -7.15 18.40 -14.84
N TRP A 456 -6.85 17.36 -14.07
CA TRP A 456 -7.88 16.59 -13.41
C TRP A 456 -7.51 16.33 -11.96
N ARG A 457 -8.52 16.13 -11.13
CA ARG A 457 -8.37 15.81 -9.71
C ARG A 457 -9.38 14.74 -9.33
N ARG A 458 -8.90 13.68 -8.68
CA ARG A 458 -9.75 12.69 -8.01
C ARG A 458 -10.14 13.21 -6.64
N ILE A 459 -11.42 13.13 -6.31
CA ILE A 459 -12.01 13.48 -5.03
C ILE A 459 -12.66 12.21 -4.49
N ALA A 460 -12.10 11.68 -3.40
CA ALA A 460 -12.75 10.63 -2.65
C ALA A 460 -13.95 11.24 -1.91
N VAL A 461 -15.13 10.65 -2.09
CA VAL A 461 -16.31 11.01 -1.30
C VAL A 461 -16.22 10.22 -0.01
N ALA A 462 -15.64 10.80 1.04
CA ALA A 462 -15.76 10.22 2.38
C ALA A 462 -17.26 10.29 2.82
N GLU A 463 -17.84 9.24 3.41
CA GLU A 463 -18.08 9.08 4.86
C GLU A 463 -19.29 8.15 5.13
N PRO A 464 -19.46 7.48 6.31
CA PRO A 464 -19.03 7.96 7.63
C PRO A 464 -18.22 6.98 8.51
N ILE A 465 -17.57 7.59 9.50
CA ILE A 465 -17.33 7.01 10.82
C ILE A 465 -18.64 6.40 11.33
N SER A 466 -18.73 5.08 11.40
CA SER A 466 -19.64 4.40 12.33
C SER A 466 -18.79 3.72 13.40
N ARG A 467 -18.17 4.53 14.27
CA ARG A 467 -17.87 4.07 15.63
C ARG A 467 -19.20 4.10 16.39
N MET A 468 -19.65 2.93 16.82
CA MET A 468 -19.83 2.67 18.24
C MET A 468 -20.39 3.87 19.05
N HIS A 469 -21.70 4.04 19.01
CA HIS A 469 -22.48 4.74 20.06
C HIS A 469 -23.74 3.94 20.35
N LEU A 470 -23.59 2.87 21.12
CA LEU A 470 -24.63 2.35 22.02
C LEU A 470 -23.93 1.74 23.24
N ALA A 471 -23.58 2.59 24.20
CA ALA A 471 -23.45 2.23 25.60
C ALA A 471 -23.58 3.49 26.46
N GLY A 472 -24.75 3.66 27.10
CA GLY A 472 -24.83 4.29 28.41
C GLY A 472 -25.48 5.67 28.53
N ALA A 473 -26.81 5.71 28.61
CA ALA A 473 -27.55 6.55 29.56
C ALA A 473 -28.90 5.84 29.86
N THR A 474 -28.88 4.94 30.84
CA THR A 474 -29.60 5.06 32.14
C THR A 474 -31.09 4.70 32.06
N GLU A 475 -31.38 3.44 32.38
CA GLU A 475 -32.39 3.21 33.41
C GLU A 475 -31.79 3.63 34.75
N ARG A 476 -32.49 4.61 35.36
CA ARG A 476 -32.31 5.30 36.65
C ARG A 476 -31.40 6.52 36.65
#